data_AF-A0A923ZT33-F1
#
_entry.id   AF-A0A923ZT33-F1
#
_cell.length_a   1.000
_cell.length_b   1.000
_cell.length_c   1.000
_cell.angle_alpha   90.00
_cell.angle_beta   90.00
_cell.angle_gamma   90.00
#
_symmetry.space_group_name_H-M   'P 1'
#
loop_
_entity.id
_entity.type
_entity.pdbx_description
1 polymer ?
#
loop_
_entity_poly.entity_id
_entity_poly.type
_entity_poly.pdbx_seq_one_letter_code
_entity_poly.pdbx_strand_id
1 'polypeptide(L)'
;MSITNHKTQIITTIGPASLNKQTLEFFASHNVSIARLNCSHNTPDSHYEAGTLARAAGLEILMDLQGPKIRLGEVTQVLEAKIGEEIILEQAKANVEYPYKNGSKTVFPYEFPAHKFLAAGHRILVDDGKLEFLVTAVNDSSVDCEVTYGGEVKSRKGMNMPDTDLQVDFLQPRDLVFLNDLIPRLQPDYVAASFVKTVEDMNKMKNIVSQILNEHNITDYLPKFCAKIEMGEAVTDKNLAEITDGSDLIMIARGDLALETTPAHLSVPFLQEKIKNVCRAHNKPFVVATQVLESMITSPVATRAEVSDLYRAVKTDRADYVMLSGESAIGMYPRNCIQLMSDMIEMVTKLEPTSVNIAVSVKEKVIA
;
A
#
# COMPACT_ATOMS: atom_id res chain seq x y z
N MET A 1 8.33 31.44 15.84
CA MET A 1 7.68 30.12 15.71
C MET A 1 8.72 29.08 16.06
N SER A 2 8.44 28.22 17.04
CA SER A 2 9.32 27.09 17.33
C SER A 2 9.33 26.20 16.10
N ILE A 3 10.50 26.05 15.46
CA ILE A 3 10.69 25.03 14.43
C ILE A 3 10.64 23.71 15.20
N THR A 4 9.47 23.10 15.30
CA THR A 4 9.36 21.73 15.77
C THR A 4 10.20 20.90 14.84
N ASN A 5 11.26 20.30 15.38
CA ASN A 5 12.20 19.48 14.63
C ASN A 5 11.39 18.34 13.99
N HIS A 6 11.12 18.43 12.69
CA HIS A 6 10.36 17.40 11.96
C HIS A 6 11.10 16.08 12.12
N LYS A 7 10.44 15.10 12.74
CA LYS A 7 10.99 13.79 13.01
C LYS A 7 10.06 12.76 12.38
N THR A 8 10.57 12.06 11.38
CA THR A 8 9.89 10.91 10.77
C THR A 8 9.50 9.90 11.85
N GLN A 9 8.29 9.35 11.76
CA GLN A 9 7.78 8.30 12.63
C GLN A 9 7.55 7.00 11.85
N ILE A 10 7.27 5.91 12.56
CA ILE A 10 7.11 4.60 11.94
C ILE A 10 5.65 4.14 12.03
N ILE A 11 5.11 3.67 10.90
CA ILE A 11 3.88 2.90 10.84
C ILE A 11 4.27 1.43 10.71
N THR A 12 3.68 0.55 11.51
CA THR A 12 3.98 -0.89 11.45
C THR A 12 2.71 -1.70 11.30
N THR A 13 2.70 -2.67 10.37
CA THR A 13 1.58 -3.58 10.23
C THR A 13 1.61 -4.65 11.32
N ILE A 14 0.49 -4.81 12.03
CA ILE A 14 0.35 -5.82 13.08
C ILE A 14 -0.12 -7.14 12.47
N GLY A 15 0.52 -8.22 12.88
CA GLY A 15 0.21 -9.58 12.45
C GLY A 15 0.77 -10.62 13.40
N PRO A 16 0.74 -11.91 13.04
CA PRO A 16 1.19 -13.01 13.91
C PRO A 16 2.58 -12.83 14.52
N ALA A 17 3.52 -12.22 13.80
CA ALA A 17 4.89 -12.01 14.29
C ALA A 17 5.00 -10.87 15.32
N SER A 18 4.03 -9.94 15.35
CA SER A 18 4.04 -8.73 16.18
C SER A 18 2.92 -8.65 17.21
N LEU A 19 1.91 -9.52 17.14
CA LEU A 19 0.74 -9.50 18.01
C LEU A 19 1.02 -10.13 19.38
N ASN A 20 1.90 -9.51 20.16
CA ASN A 20 2.06 -9.80 21.58
C ASN A 20 2.49 -8.53 22.33
N LYS A 21 2.14 -8.46 23.61
CA LYS A 21 2.36 -7.29 24.47
C LYS A 21 3.82 -6.79 24.44
N GLN A 22 4.79 -7.69 24.60
CA GLN A 22 6.21 -7.32 24.66
C GLN A 22 6.70 -6.69 23.35
N THR A 23 6.26 -7.21 22.20
CA THR A 23 6.63 -6.65 20.90
C THR A 23 5.96 -5.30 20.67
N LEU A 24 4.69 -5.13 21.06
CA LEU A 24 3.99 -3.84 20.92
C LEU A 24 4.58 -2.74 21.83
N GLU A 25 4.94 -3.08 23.08
CA GLU A 25 5.65 -2.17 24.00
C GLU A 25 7.04 -1.81 23.46
N PHE A 26 7.73 -2.77 22.84
CA PHE A 26 8.98 -2.51 22.14
C PHE A 26 8.76 -1.53 20.97
N PHE A 27 7.72 -1.72 20.16
CA PHE A 27 7.41 -0.80 19.06
C PHE A 27 7.15 0.63 19.55
N ALA A 28 6.30 0.79 20.56
CA ALA A 28 5.98 2.11 21.12
C ALA A 28 7.22 2.84 21.68
N SER A 29 8.22 2.11 22.18
CA SER A 29 9.48 2.69 22.67
C SER A 29 10.51 2.99 21.57
N HIS A 30 10.27 2.59 20.31
CA HIS A 30 11.23 2.69 19.20
C HIS A 30 10.66 3.47 17.99
N ASN A 31 10.06 4.64 18.26
CA ASN A 31 9.52 5.58 17.25
C ASN A 31 8.36 5.04 16.39
N VAL A 32 7.73 3.92 16.76
CA VAL A 32 6.45 3.51 16.16
C VAL A 32 5.34 4.34 16.78
N SER A 33 4.56 4.99 15.93
CA SER A 33 3.44 5.83 16.35
C SER A 33 2.10 5.21 15.99
N ILE A 34 2.03 4.48 14.88
CA ILE A 34 0.79 3.94 14.32
C ILE A 34 0.93 2.43 14.09
N ALA A 35 -0.01 1.68 14.64
CA ALA A 35 -0.26 0.28 14.34
C ALA A 35 -1.27 0.17 13.19
N ARG A 36 -0.83 -0.37 12.06
CA ARG A 36 -1.68 -0.64 10.88
C ARG A 36 -2.35 -2.02 11.01
N LEU A 37 -3.67 -2.01 10.85
CA LEU A 37 -4.53 -3.18 10.74
C LEU A 37 -4.88 -3.38 9.26
N ASN A 38 -4.31 -4.43 8.63
CA ASN A 38 -4.57 -4.73 7.22
C ASN A 38 -5.84 -5.56 7.07
N CYS A 39 -6.94 -4.93 6.67
CA CYS A 39 -8.26 -5.55 6.53
C CYS A 39 -8.36 -6.54 5.37
N SER A 40 -7.32 -6.67 4.54
CA SER A 40 -7.23 -7.73 3.53
C SER A 40 -7.15 -9.14 4.13
N HIS A 41 -6.79 -9.24 5.41
CA HIS A 41 -6.66 -10.49 6.14
C HIS A 41 -7.54 -10.49 7.39
N ASN A 42 -7.73 -11.66 8.00
CA ASN A 42 -8.43 -11.86 9.26
C ASN A 42 -9.90 -11.37 9.27
N THR A 43 -10.51 -11.33 10.44
CA THR A 43 -11.89 -10.92 10.70
C THR A 43 -11.95 -9.61 11.48
N PRO A 44 -13.08 -8.89 11.45
CA PRO A 44 -13.26 -7.70 12.29
C PRO A 44 -12.94 -7.96 13.78
N ASP A 45 -13.41 -9.06 14.37
CA ASP A 45 -13.13 -9.38 15.77
C ASP A 45 -11.63 -9.54 16.07
N SER A 46 -10.88 -10.22 15.20
CA SER A 46 -9.43 -10.36 15.35
C SER A 46 -8.72 -9.00 15.27
N HIS A 47 -9.19 -8.10 14.40
CA HIS A 47 -8.64 -6.74 14.30
C HIS A 47 -9.04 -5.85 15.47
N TYR A 48 -10.24 -6.04 16.04
CA TYR A 48 -10.66 -5.38 17.27
C TYR A 48 -9.75 -5.73 18.44
N GLU A 49 -9.44 -7.03 18.62
CA GLU A 49 -8.50 -7.49 19.65
C GLU A 49 -7.09 -6.92 19.43
N ALA A 50 -6.59 -7.00 18.20
CA ALA A 50 -5.27 -6.47 17.86
C ALA A 50 -5.16 -4.95 18.06
N GLY A 51 -6.17 -4.20 17.63
CA GLY A 51 -6.25 -2.76 17.82
C GLY A 51 -6.34 -2.37 19.29
N THR A 52 -7.10 -3.10 20.10
CA THR A 52 -7.19 -2.88 21.55
C THR A 52 -5.84 -3.09 22.23
N LEU A 53 -5.11 -4.15 21.87
CA LEU A 53 -3.77 -4.41 22.40
C LEU A 53 -2.75 -3.36 21.97
N ALA A 54 -2.76 -2.94 20.71
CA ALA A 54 -1.87 -1.91 20.19
C ALA A 54 -2.12 -0.55 20.86
N ARG A 55 -3.40 -0.18 21.04
CA ARG A 55 -3.77 1.04 21.76
C ARG A 55 -3.35 1.00 23.23
N ALA A 56 -3.49 -0.15 23.89
CA ALA A 56 -3.00 -0.34 25.26
C ALA A 56 -1.48 -0.18 25.40
N ALA A 57 -0.72 -0.41 24.31
CA ALA A 57 0.72 -0.15 24.25
C ALA A 57 1.06 1.32 23.91
N GLY A 58 0.06 2.17 23.65
CA GLY A 58 0.23 3.60 23.34
C GLY A 58 0.35 3.92 21.85
N LEU A 59 -0.07 3.02 20.96
CA LEU A 59 -0.04 3.24 19.50
C LEU A 59 -1.40 3.75 18.99
N GLU A 60 -1.37 4.69 18.05
CA GLU A 60 -2.53 5.07 17.22
C GLU A 60 -2.88 3.92 16.28
N ILE A 61 -4.14 3.83 15.84
CA ILE A 61 -4.63 2.75 14.99
C ILE A 61 -4.93 3.26 13.58
N LEU A 62 -4.35 2.62 12.57
CA LEU A 62 -4.70 2.82 11.16
C LEU A 62 -5.41 1.58 10.62
N MET A 63 -6.69 1.73 10.27
CA MET A 63 -7.47 0.69 9.61
C MET A 63 -7.28 0.80 8.10
N ASP A 64 -6.60 -0.16 7.48
CA ASP A 64 -6.32 -0.16 6.03
C ASP A 64 -7.27 -1.10 5.28
N LEU A 65 -8.20 -0.51 4.52
CA LEU A 65 -9.21 -1.23 3.74
C LEU A 65 -8.59 -1.97 2.55
N GLN A 66 -9.21 -3.07 2.14
CA GLN A 66 -8.71 -3.88 1.04
C GLN A 66 -8.88 -3.17 -0.30
N GLY A 67 -10.03 -2.53 -0.52
CA GLY A 67 -10.40 -1.99 -1.82
C GLY A 67 -10.61 -3.08 -2.88
N PRO A 68 -10.72 -2.71 -4.17
CA PRO A 68 -11.04 -3.62 -5.27
C PRO A 68 -9.84 -4.45 -5.73
N LYS A 69 -9.19 -5.19 -4.82
CA LYS A 69 -8.04 -6.03 -5.16
C LYS A 69 -8.48 -7.27 -5.93
N ILE A 70 -8.18 -7.30 -7.23
CA ILE A 70 -8.49 -8.42 -8.11
C ILE A 70 -7.49 -9.55 -7.85
N ARG A 71 -7.98 -10.80 -7.87
CA ARG A 71 -7.18 -11.98 -7.57
C ARG A 71 -7.44 -13.09 -8.58
N LEU A 72 -6.40 -13.91 -8.73
CA LEU A 72 -6.52 -15.24 -9.31
C LEU A 72 -7.45 -16.08 -8.45
N GLY A 73 -8.23 -16.96 -9.08
CA GLY A 73 -9.08 -17.91 -8.37
C GLY A 73 -8.27 -19.01 -7.69
N GLU A 74 -9.01 -19.99 -7.19
CA GLU A 74 -8.42 -21.13 -6.50
C GLU A 74 -7.74 -22.09 -7.47
N VAL A 75 -6.46 -22.39 -7.21
CA VAL A 75 -5.73 -23.45 -7.92
C VAL A 75 -5.36 -24.56 -6.94
N THR A 76 -5.73 -25.79 -7.28
CA THR A 76 -5.51 -27.00 -6.47
C THR A 76 -4.10 -27.57 -6.63
N GLN A 77 -3.44 -27.23 -7.74
CA GLN A 77 -2.05 -27.56 -8.02
C GLN A 77 -1.29 -26.33 -8.50
N VAL A 78 -0.07 -26.15 -8.00
CA VAL A 78 0.84 -25.12 -8.47
C VAL A 78 1.46 -25.61 -9.77
N LEU A 79 1.23 -24.88 -10.87
CA LEU A 79 1.86 -25.12 -12.16
C LEU A 79 2.80 -23.98 -12.51
N GLU A 80 3.87 -24.32 -13.21
CA GLU A 80 4.81 -23.35 -13.78
C GLU A 80 4.32 -22.91 -15.16
N ALA A 81 4.01 -21.63 -15.31
CA ALA A 81 3.73 -21.01 -16.60
C ALA A 81 5.06 -20.66 -17.27
N LYS A 82 5.32 -21.18 -18.48
CA LYS A 82 6.59 -20.97 -19.18
C LYS A 82 6.50 -19.82 -20.17
N ILE A 83 7.59 -19.06 -20.33
CA ILE A 83 7.66 -17.97 -21.31
C ILE A 83 7.34 -18.51 -22.72
N GLY A 84 6.46 -17.81 -23.43
CA GLY A 84 5.93 -18.18 -24.75
C GLY A 84 4.82 -19.25 -24.72
N GLU A 85 4.43 -19.76 -23.55
CA GLU A 85 3.28 -20.66 -23.43
C GLU A 85 1.98 -19.89 -23.68
N GLU A 86 1.06 -20.51 -24.42
CA GLU A 86 -0.31 -20.02 -24.53
C GLU A 86 -1.17 -20.57 -23.38
N ILE A 87 -1.80 -19.66 -22.65
CA ILE A 87 -2.69 -19.98 -21.53
C ILE A 87 -4.06 -19.34 -21.74
N ILE A 88 -5.05 -19.79 -20.96
CA ILE A 88 -6.38 -19.20 -20.90
C ILE A 88 -6.61 -18.76 -19.45
N LEU A 89 -7.07 -17.52 -19.27
CA LEU A 89 -7.67 -17.10 -18.01
C LEU A 89 -9.19 -17.02 -18.18
N GLU A 90 -9.94 -17.69 -17.32
CA GLU A 90 -11.41 -17.66 -17.37
C GLU A 90 -12.05 -17.32 -16.04
N GLN A 91 -13.32 -16.93 -16.07
CA GLN A 91 -14.07 -16.70 -14.84
C GLN A 91 -14.20 -18.02 -14.07
N ALA A 92 -13.82 -18.00 -12.80
CA ALA A 92 -13.92 -19.16 -11.93
C ALA A 92 -15.36 -19.71 -11.92
N LYS A 93 -15.51 -20.99 -12.27
CA LYS A 93 -16.80 -21.70 -12.29
C LYS A 93 -16.94 -22.57 -11.04
N ALA A 94 -18.16 -22.63 -10.51
CA ALA A 94 -18.46 -23.54 -9.40
C ALA A 94 -18.23 -25.01 -9.82
N ASN A 95 -17.65 -25.80 -8.92
CA ASN A 95 -17.38 -27.23 -9.12
C ASN A 95 -16.40 -27.56 -10.27
N VAL A 96 -15.53 -26.61 -10.65
CA VAL A 96 -14.43 -26.87 -11.57
C VAL A 96 -13.12 -26.78 -10.80
N GLU A 97 -12.27 -27.81 -10.94
CA GLU A 97 -10.92 -27.78 -10.40
C GLU A 97 -9.96 -27.13 -11.40
N TYR A 98 -9.15 -26.21 -10.90
CA TYR A 98 -8.15 -25.51 -11.69
C TYR A 98 -6.74 -25.76 -11.15
N PRO A 99 -5.70 -25.65 -11.98
CA PRO A 99 -5.77 -25.54 -13.44
C PRO A 99 -6.15 -26.86 -14.12
N TYR A 100 -6.76 -26.78 -15.30
CA TYR A 100 -7.03 -27.90 -16.20
C TYR A 100 -6.49 -27.62 -17.62
N LYS A 101 -6.49 -28.64 -18.49
CA LYS A 101 -6.06 -28.51 -19.89
C LYS A 101 -7.24 -28.34 -20.83
N ASN A 102 -7.15 -27.35 -21.72
CA ASN A 102 -8.04 -27.19 -22.87
C ASN A 102 -7.19 -27.23 -24.16
N GLY A 103 -7.14 -28.41 -24.79
CA GLY A 103 -6.17 -28.68 -25.85
C GLY A 103 -4.73 -28.61 -25.32
N SER A 104 -3.87 -27.82 -25.98
CA SER A 104 -2.50 -27.55 -25.51
C SER A 104 -2.43 -26.54 -24.36
N LYS A 105 -3.44 -25.68 -24.23
CA LYS A 105 -3.43 -24.53 -23.31
C LYS A 105 -3.78 -24.94 -21.88
N THR A 106 -3.09 -24.33 -20.93
CA THR A 106 -3.41 -24.43 -19.50
C THR A 106 -4.45 -23.38 -19.15
N VAL A 107 -5.50 -23.75 -18.43
CA VAL A 107 -6.57 -22.85 -18.02
C VAL A 107 -6.43 -22.49 -16.54
N PHE A 108 -6.38 -21.21 -16.22
CA PHE A 108 -6.36 -20.66 -14.87
C PHE A 108 -7.61 -19.80 -14.59
N PRO A 109 -8.08 -19.75 -13.33
CA PRO A 109 -9.27 -18.99 -12.98
C PRO A 109 -8.93 -17.57 -12.53
N TYR A 110 -9.80 -16.60 -12.80
CA TYR A 110 -9.87 -15.33 -12.08
C TYR A 110 -11.19 -15.22 -11.30
N GLU A 111 -11.20 -14.46 -10.20
CA GLU A 111 -12.42 -14.25 -9.40
C GLU A 111 -13.29 -13.10 -9.95
N PHE A 112 -12.68 -12.16 -10.67
CA PHE A 112 -13.32 -10.97 -11.24
C PHE A 112 -13.48 -11.10 -12.75
N PRO A 113 -14.61 -10.73 -13.39
CA PRO A 113 -14.86 -10.90 -14.82
C PRO A 113 -13.96 -10.02 -15.73
N ALA A 114 -12.66 -10.30 -15.74
CA ALA A 114 -11.61 -9.52 -16.38
C ALA A 114 -11.79 -9.43 -17.91
N HIS A 115 -12.36 -10.47 -18.53
CA HIS A 115 -12.69 -10.49 -19.96
C HIS A 115 -13.55 -9.30 -20.41
N LYS A 116 -14.32 -8.67 -19.51
CA LYS A 116 -15.16 -7.51 -19.84
C LYS A 116 -14.40 -6.20 -20.01
N PHE A 117 -13.15 -6.14 -19.54
CA PHE A 117 -12.36 -4.90 -19.46
C PHE A 117 -11.05 -4.97 -20.25
N LEU A 118 -10.67 -6.16 -20.71
CA LEU A 118 -9.41 -6.38 -21.42
C LEU A 118 -9.62 -6.29 -22.94
N ALA A 119 -8.53 -5.97 -23.64
CA ALA A 119 -8.43 -6.05 -25.09
C ALA A 119 -7.11 -6.71 -25.48
N ALA A 120 -7.03 -7.20 -26.72
CA ALA A 120 -5.77 -7.73 -27.25
C ALA A 120 -4.66 -6.67 -27.16
N GLY A 121 -3.47 -7.09 -26.71
CA GLY A 121 -2.33 -6.23 -26.42
C GLY A 121 -2.26 -5.71 -24.98
N HIS A 122 -3.30 -5.89 -24.16
CA HIS A 122 -3.25 -5.50 -22.74
C HIS A 122 -2.42 -6.51 -21.93
N ARG A 123 -1.74 -6.01 -20.90
CA ARG A 123 -0.99 -6.83 -19.95
C ARG A 123 -1.83 -7.19 -18.72
N ILE A 124 -1.58 -8.39 -18.21
CA ILE A 124 -2.06 -8.86 -16.92
C ILE A 124 -0.84 -9.26 -16.10
N LEU A 125 -0.64 -8.58 -14.98
CA LEU A 125 0.45 -8.85 -14.04
C LEU A 125 -0.11 -9.69 -12.88
N VAL A 126 0.60 -10.75 -12.47
CA VAL A 126 0.19 -11.63 -11.37
C VAL A 126 1.31 -11.80 -10.35
N ASP A 127 0.95 -11.91 -9.07
CA ASP A 127 1.87 -12.05 -7.94
C ASP A 127 2.92 -10.92 -7.89
N ASP A 128 2.44 -9.68 -7.83
CA ASP A 128 3.24 -8.46 -7.79
C ASP A 128 4.18 -8.31 -9.01
N GLY A 129 3.70 -8.70 -10.19
CA GLY A 129 4.42 -8.58 -11.46
C GLY A 129 5.49 -9.65 -11.70
N LYS A 130 5.57 -10.69 -10.85
CA LYS A 130 6.47 -11.85 -11.08
C LYS A 130 6.06 -12.67 -12.29
N LEU A 131 4.77 -12.66 -12.60
CA LEU A 131 4.18 -13.24 -13.78
C LEU A 131 3.58 -12.12 -14.63
N GLU A 132 3.76 -12.21 -15.94
CA GLU A 132 3.13 -11.30 -16.89
C GLU A 132 2.55 -12.10 -18.06
N PHE A 133 1.30 -11.81 -18.37
CA PHE A 133 0.55 -12.40 -19.46
C PHE A 133 0.09 -11.29 -20.41
N LEU A 134 0.41 -11.44 -21.69
CA LEU A 134 -0.05 -10.55 -22.76
C LEU A 134 -1.35 -11.12 -23.34
N VAL A 135 -2.43 -10.35 -23.31
CA VAL A 135 -3.71 -10.75 -23.89
C VAL A 135 -3.59 -10.81 -25.41
N THR A 136 -3.84 -11.98 -25.99
CA THR A 136 -3.82 -12.20 -27.44
C THR A 136 -5.23 -12.16 -28.04
N ALA A 137 -6.24 -12.61 -27.29
CA ALA A 137 -7.64 -12.50 -27.67
C ALA A 137 -8.57 -12.47 -26.45
N VAL A 138 -9.76 -11.90 -26.63
CA VAL A 138 -10.80 -11.81 -25.60
C VAL A 138 -12.05 -12.52 -26.11
N ASN A 139 -12.61 -13.40 -25.29
CA ASN A 139 -13.80 -14.19 -25.56
C ASN A 139 -14.91 -13.85 -24.55
N ASP A 140 -16.11 -14.41 -24.73
CA ASP A 140 -17.29 -14.12 -23.90
C ASP A 140 -17.13 -14.39 -22.40
N SER A 141 -16.22 -15.29 -22.01
CA SER A 141 -15.99 -15.65 -20.59
C SER A 141 -14.53 -15.95 -20.25
N SER A 142 -13.62 -15.69 -21.18
CA SER A 142 -12.20 -16.00 -21.04
C SER A 142 -11.33 -15.06 -21.84
N VAL A 143 -10.04 -15.03 -21.53
CA VAL A 143 -9.01 -14.33 -22.29
C VAL A 143 -7.90 -15.30 -22.63
N ASP A 144 -7.53 -15.35 -23.90
CA ASP A 144 -6.34 -16.05 -24.38
C ASP A 144 -5.14 -15.14 -24.13
N CYS A 145 -4.07 -15.72 -23.57
CA CYS A 145 -2.86 -14.97 -23.25
C CYS A 145 -1.60 -15.73 -23.68
N GLU A 146 -0.55 -14.99 -23.97
CA GLU A 146 0.82 -15.49 -24.08
C GLU A 146 1.59 -15.10 -22.81
N VAL A 147 2.36 -16.04 -22.24
CA VAL A 147 3.18 -15.78 -21.07
C VAL A 147 4.45 -15.02 -21.47
N THR A 148 4.59 -13.77 -21.04
CA THR A 148 5.80 -12.96 -21.30
C THR A 148 6.81 -13.06 -20.16
N TYR A 149 6.34 -13.16 -18.90
CA TYR A 149 7.16 -13.55 -17.75
C TYR A 149 6.58 -14.78 -17.06
N GLY A 150 7.39 -15.83 -16.95
CA GLY A 150 7.00 -17.14 -16.41
C GLY A 150 7.31 -17.33 -14.93
N GLY A 151 6.76 -18.40 -14.35
CA GLY A 151 6.92 -18.74 -12.93
C GLY A 151 5.77 -19.59 -12.38
N GLU A 152 5.79 -19.82 -11.08
CA GLU A 152 4.74 -20.60 -10.39
C GLU A 152 3.44 -19.81 -10.23
N VAL A 153 2.35 -20.33 -10.79
CA VAL A 153 1.01 -19.78 -10.61
C VAL A 153 0.39 -20.34 -9.33
N LYS A 154 0.09 -19.46 -8.38
CA LYS A 154 -0.42 -19.81 -7.04
C LYS A 154 -1.81 -19.25 -6.79
N SER A 155 -2.54 -19.89 -5.88
CA SER A 155 -3.93 -19.55 -5.54
C SER A 155 -4.04 -18.15 -4.94
N ARG A 156 -5.11 -17.42 -5.29
CA ARG A 156 -5.48 -16.12 -4.69
C ARG A 156 -4.42 -15.02 -4.78
N LYS A 157 -3.47 -15.15 -5.71
CA LYS A 157 -2.46 -14.12 -5.99
C LYS A 157 -3.12 -12.88 -6.61
N GLY A 158 -2.60 -11.70 -6.28
CA GLY A 158 -3.10 -10.44 -6.83
C GLY A 158 -2.92 -10.39 -8.34
N MET A 159 -3.89 -9.79 -9.02
CA MET A 159 -3.83 -9.50 -10.45
C MET A 159 -3.96 -7.99 -10.66
N ASN A 160 -3.07 -7.43 -11.47
CA ASN A 160 -3.06 -6.03 -11.87
C ASN A 160 -3.22 -5.97 -13.39
N MET A 161 -3.97 -4.97 -13.88
CA MET A 161 -4.28 -4.84 -15.31
C MET A 161 -4.01 -3.37 -15.73
N PRO A 162 -2.73 -2.99 -15.87
CA PRO A 162 -2.33 -1.58 -16.00
C PRO A 162 -2.80 -0.88 -17.28
N ASP A 163 -3.22 -1.65 -18.28
CA ASP A 163 -3.62 -1.13 -19.59
C ASP A 163 -5.14 -0.96 -19.72
N THR A 164 -5.90 -1.06 -18.62
CA THR A 164 -7.36 -0.94 -18.64
C THR A 164 -7.88 -0.01 -17.56
N ASP A 165 -8.99 0.67 -17.87
CA ASP A 165 -9.78 1.38 -16.87
C ASP A 165 -10.79 0.42 -16.24
N LEU A 166 -10.39 -0.19 -15.13
CA LEU A 166 -11.27 -1.03 -14.33
C LEU A 166 -12.35 -0.17 -13.68
N GLN A 167 -13.58 -0.27 -14.20
CA GLN A 167 -14.77 0.34 -13.61
C GLN A 167 -15.31 -0.56 -12.49
N VAL A 168 -14.55 -0.64 -11.39
CA VAL A 168 -14.88 -1.39 -10.18
C VAL A 168 -15.34 -0.46 -9.08
N ASP A 169 -16.25 -0.94 -8.24
CA ASP A 169 -16.68 -0.18 -7.07
C ASP A 169 -15.48 0.10 -6.17
N PHE A 170 -15.30 1.37 -5.80
CA PHE A 170 -14.17 1.81 -4.99
C PHE A 170 -14.13 1.11 -3.61
N LEU A 171 -15.29 0.86 -3.00
CA LEU A 171 -15.40 0.08 -1.77
C LEU A 171 -16.08 -1.26 -2.07
N GLN A 172 -15.45 -2.34 -1.60
CA GLN A 172 -15.96 -3.69 -1.79
C GLN A 172 -16.88 -4.10 -0.63
N PRO A 173 -17.72 -5.14 -0.80
CA PRO A 173 -18.57 -5.65 0.28
C PRO A 173 -17.79 -5.97 1.57
N ARG A 174 -16.56 -6.46 1.44
CA ARG A 174 -15.66 -6.70 2.58
C ARG A 174 -15.31 -5.39 3.30
N ASP A 175 -15.01 -4.32 2.58
CA ASP A 175 -14.67 -3.03 3.18
C ASP A 175 -15.85 -2.49 4.00
N LEU A 176 -17.08 -2.62 3.49
CA LEU A 176 -18.29 -2.21 4.20
C LEU A 176 -18.51 -3.01 5.49
N VAL A 177 -18.26 -4.33 5.48
CA VAL A 177 -18.33 -5.17 6.70
C VAL A 177 -17.35 -4.67 7.76
N PHE A 178 -16.11 -4.36 7.35
CA PHE A 178 -15.09 -3.85 8.25
C PHE A 178 -15.43 -2.46 8.78
N LEU A 179 -15.90 -1.56 7.92
CA LEU A 179 -16.32 -0.21 8.32
C LEU A 179 -17.46 -0.27 9.34
N ASN A 180 -18.53 -1.02 9.04
CA ASN A 180 -19.71 -1.12 9.91
C ASN A 180 -19.37 -1.69 11.29
N ASP A 181 -18.44 -2.64 11.38
CA ASP A 181 -18.07 -3.26 12.65
C ASP A 181 -17.03 -2.45 13.44
N LEU A 182 -15.91 -2.07 12.80
CA LEU A 182 -14.76 -1.52 13.51
C LEU A 182 -14.85 -0.02 13.78
N ILE A 183 -15.52 0.77 12.92
CA ILE A 183 -15.66 2.22 13.17
C ILE A 183 -16.32 2.50 14.53
N PRO A 184 -17.49 1.92 14.88
CA PRO A 184 -18.12 2.22 16.15
C PRO A 184 -17.44 1.54 17.35
N ARG A 185 -16.88 0.34 17.17
CA ARG A 185 -16.30 -0.46 18.25
C ARG A 185 -14.87 -0.03 18.60
N LEU A 186 -14.02 0.08 17.58
CA LEU A 186 -12.58 0.32 17.74
C LEU A 186 -12.24 1.81 17.66
N GLN A 187 -13.01 2.60 16.92
CA GLN A 187 -12.74 4.03 16.69
C GLN A 187 -11.27 4.27 16.27
N PRO A 188 -10.81 3.72 15.13
CA PRO A 188 -9.43 3.88 14.67
C PRO A 188 -9.06 5.37 14.43
N ASP A 189 -7.83 5.74 14.70
CA ASP A 189 -7.33 7.11 14.52
C ASP A 189 -7.27 7.51 13.03
N TYR A 190 -7.00 6.53 12.16
CA TYR A 190 -6.98 6.67 10.71
C TYR A 190 -7.76 5.57 10.00
N VAL A 191 -8.39 5.91 8.88
CA VAL A 191 -8.94 4.96 7.91
C VAL A 191 -8.27 5.19 6.56
N ALA A 192 -7.59 4.17 6.04
CA ALA A 192 -6.94 4.21 4.74
C ALA A 192 -7.79 3.54 3.66
N ALA A 193 -7.93 4.22 2.53
CA ALA A 193 -8.58 3.72 1.34
C ALA A 193 -7.56 3.29 0.29
N SER A 194 -7.74 2.07 -0.23
CA SER A 194 -6.93 1.50 -1.31
C SER A 194 -7.49 1.89 -2.69
N PHE A 195 -6.63 1.90 -3.70
CA PHE A 195 -6.94 2.11 -5.12
C PHE A 195 -7.72 3.42 -5.40
N VAL A 196 -7.42 4.49 -4.64
CA VAL A 196 -8.07 5.80 -4.83
C VAL A 196 -7.70 6.36 -6.20
N LYS A 197 -8.70 6.72 -7.02
CA LYS A 197 -8.49 7.33 -8.35
C LYS A 197 -8.79 8.83 -8.35
N THR A 198 -9.80 9.26 -7.60
CA THR A 198 -10.25 10.66 -7.54
C THR A 198 -10.65 11.11 -6.13
N VAL A 199 -10.91 12.42 -5.96
CA VAL A 199 -11.40 12.96 -4.67
C VAL A 199 -12.80 12.46 -4.33
N GLU A 200 -13.62 12.13 -5.33
CA GLU A 200 -14.95 11.56 -5.13
C GLU A 200 -14.89 10.21 -4.40
N ASP A 201 -13.85 9.41 -4.64
CA ASP A 201 -13.65 8.16 -3.90
C ASP A 201 -13.43 8.43 -2.40
N MET A 202 -12.58 9.41 -2.07
CA MET A 202 -12.39 9.85 -0.69
C MET A 202 -13.69 10.38 -0.07
N ASN A 203 -14.47 11.15 -0.83
CA ASN A 203 -15.77 11.65 -0.37
C ASN A 203 -16.78 10.51 -0.13
N LYS A 204 -16.81 9.46 -0.96
CA LYS A 204 -17.65 8.27 -0.75
C LYS A 204 -17.30 7.59 0.58
N MET A 205 -16.02 7.34 0.85
CA MET A 205 -15.59 6.75 2.12
C MET A 205 -16.01 7.62 3.32
N LYS A 206 -15.77 8.94 3.26
CA LYS A 206 -16.15 9.88 4.32
C LYS A 206 -17.65 9.87 4.59
N ASN A 207 -18.46 9.82 3.53
CA ASN A 207 -19.92 9.78 3.66
C ASN A 207 -20.38 8.49 4.34
N ILE A 208 -19.82 7.34 3.96
CA ILE A 208 -20.15 6.04 4.58
C ILE A 208 -19.75 6.03 6.05
N VAL A 209 -18.54 6.47 6.39
CA VAL A 209 -18.12 6.56 7.80
C VAL A 209 -19.05 7.49 8.58
N SER A 210 -19.43 8.64 8.01
CA SER A 210 -20.35 9.58 8.66
C SER A 210 -21.74 8.96 8.87
N GLN A 211 -22.25 8.18 7.92
CA GLN A 211 -23.51 7.45 8.06
C GLN A 211 -23.44 6.44 9.21
N ILE A 212 -22.38 5.62 9.27
CA ILE A 212 -22.16 4.65 10.33
C ILE A 212 -22.12 5.33 11.70
N LEU A 213 -21.39 6.44 11.82
CA LEU A 213 -21.31 7.19 13.08
C LEU A 213 -22.69 7.71 13.52
N ASN A 214 -23.48 8.24 12.59
CA ASN A 214 -24.84 8.70 12.86
C ASN A 214 -25.77 7.56 13.29
N GLU A 215 -25.73 6.40 12.61
CA GLU A 215 -26.53 5.22 12.94
C GLU A 215 -26.21 4.69 14.35
N HIS A 216 -24.95 4.81 14.77
CA HIS A 216 -24.49 4.41 16.10
C HIS A 216 -24.54 5.54 17.15
N ASN A 217 -25.06 6.73 16.80
CA ASN A 217 -25.13 7.92 17.66
C ASN A 217 -23.76 8.38 18.23
N ILE A 218 -22.69 8.23 17.46
CA ILE A 218 -21.33 8.67 17.81
C ILE A 218 -21.09 10.06 17.22
N THR A 219 -20.77 11.05 18.07
CA THR A 219 -20.67 12.47 17.66
C THR A 219 -19.34 13.13 18.02
N ASP A 220 -18.55 12.52 18.89
CA ASP A 220 -17.28 13.01 19.43
C ASP A 220 -16.05 12.36 18.76
N TYR A 221 -16.26 11.59 17.69
CA TYR A 221 -15.23 10.86 16.98
C TYR A 221 -15.42 10.95 15.46
N LEU A 222 -14.34 11.24 14.75
CA LEU A 222 -14.21 11.13 13.30
C LEU A 222 -12.75 10.77 13.00
N PRO A 223 -12.47 9.67 12.27
CA PRO A 223 -11.11 9.31 11.93
C PRO A 223 -10.51 10.30 10.94
N LYS A 224 -9.17 10.35 10.88
CA LYS A 224 -8.46 10.95 9.76
C LYS A 224 -8.49 10.00 8.55
N PHE A 225 -8.59 10.56 7.36
CA PHE A 225 -8.70 9.77 6.13
C PHE A 225 -7.38 9.75 5.36
N CYS A 226 -6.88 8.55 5.10
CA CYS A 226 -5.65 8.32 4.36
C CYS A 226 -5.96 7.85 2.93
N ALA A 227 -5.53 8.58 1.91
CA ALA A 227 -5.61 8.12 0.53
C ALA A 227 -4.34 7.36 0.16
N LYS A 228 -4.49 6.12 -0.33
CA LYS A 228 -3.37 5.35 -0.88
C LYS A 228 -3.25 5.63 -2.37
N ILE A 229 -2.11 6.18 -2.77
CA ILE A 229 -1.79 6.46 -4.17
C ILE A 229 -1.18 5.19 -4.77
N GLU A 230 -2.05 4.39 -5.38
CA GLU A 230 -1.74 3.07 -5.96
C GLU A 230 -2.00 3.04 -7.47
N MET A 231 -2.75 4.00 -8.01
CA MET A 231 -3.25 3.99 -9.39
C MET A 231 -2.58 5.05 -10.25
N GLY A 232 -2.37 4.73 -11.54
CA GLY A 232 -1.87 5.69 -12.53
C GLY A 232 -2.77 6.90 -12.74
N GLU A 233 -4.10 6.74 -12.64
CA GLU A 233 -5.06 7.84 -12.77
C GLU A 233 -4.98 8.82 -11.58
N ALA A 234 -4.60 8.32 -10.40
CA ALA A 234 -4.48 9.13 -9.19
C ALA A 234 -3.34 10.14 -9.27
N VAL A 235 -2.32 9.87 -10.11
CA VAL A 235 -1.12 10.71 -10.23
C VAL A 235 -1.18 11.72 -11.37
N THR A 236 -2.33 11.92 -12.00
CA THR A 236 -2.55 13.10 -12.87
C THR A 236 -2.47 14.39 -12.05
N ASP A 237 -2.06 15.51 -12.65
CA ASP A 237 -1.88 16.77 -11.90
C ASP A 237 -3.15 17.21 -11.18
N LYS A 238 -4.29 17.07 -11.84
CA LYS A 238 -5.60 17.39 -11.29
C LYS A 238 -5.97 16.44 -10.13
N ASN A 239 -6.02 15.13 -10.39
CA ASN A 239 -6.50 14.17 -9.39
C ASN A 239 -5.60 14.17 -8.16
N LEU A 240 -4.28 14.23 -8.34
CA LEU A 240 -3.34 14.22 -7.22
C LEU A 240 -3.55 15.43 -6.30
N ALA A 241 -3.75 16.62 -6.85
CA ALA A 241 -4.03 17.82 -6.07
C ALA A 241 -5.37 17.71 -5.32
N GLU A 242 -6.44 17.30 -6.01
CA GLU A 242 -7.78 17.16 -5.43
C GLU A 242 -7.85 16.06 -4.34
N ILE A 243 -7.22 14.90 -4.58
CA ILE A 243 -7.09 13.82 -3.59
C ILE A 243 -6.30 14.33 -2.38
N THR A 244 -5.20 15.04 -2.60
CA THR A 244 -4.36 15.60 -1.53
C THR A 244 -5.14 16.57 -0.66
N ASP A 245 -5.89 17.50 -1.25
CA ASP A 245 -6.77 18.41 -0.50
C ASP A 245 -7.85 17.67 0.28
N GLY A 246 -8.46 16.68 -0.38
CA GLY A 246 -9.52 15.84 0.17
C GLY A 246 -9.08 14.80 1.20
N SER A 247 -7.79 14.71 1.56
CA SER A 247 -7.27 13.70 2.49
C SER A 247 -6.51 14.32 3.66
N ASP A 248 -6.43 13.60 4.79
CA ASP A 248 -5.66 14.02 5.96
C ASP A 248 -4.24 13.46 5.95
N LEU A 249 -4.04 12.35 5.23
CA LEU A 249 -2.76 11.65 5.07
C LEU A 249 -2.68 11.08 3.65
N ILE A 250 -1.50 11.15 3.03
CA ILE A 250 -1.25 10.51 1.73
C ILE A 250 -0.27 9.36 1.92
N MET A 251 -0.62 8.17 1.43
CA MET A 251 0.27 7.01 1.45
C MET A 251 0.75 6.70 0.05
N ILE A 252 2.06 6.81 -0.17
CA ILE A 252 2.73 6.43 -1.41
C ILE A 252 2.97 4.92 -1.36
N ALA A 253 2.02 4.15 -1.89
CA ALA A 253 2.05 2.69 -1.89
C ALA A 253 2.77 2.17 -3.15
N ARG A 254 4.11 2.14 -3.06
CA ARG A 254 5.03 1.93 -4.18
C ARG A 254 4.86 0.58 -4.89
N GLY A 255 4.46 -0.46 -4.17
CA GLY A 255 4.22 -1.80 -4.71
C GLY A 255 3.16 -1.78 -5.81
N ASP A 256 1.90 -1.54 -5.45
CA ASP A 256 0.81 -1.48 -6.43
C ASP A 256 1.01 -0.32 -7.43
N LEU A 257 1.54 0.85 -7.01
CA LEU A 257 1.85 1.96 -7.93
C LEU A 257 2.85 1.58 -9.03
N ALA A 258 3.82 0.72 -8.73
CA ALA A 258 4.76 0.23 -9.74
C ALA A 258 4.09 -0.65 -10.79
N LEU A 259 3.06 -1.40 -10.39
CA LEU A 259 2.34 -2.34 -11.24
C LEU A 259 1.32 -1.61 -12.13
N GLU A 260 0.72 -0.54 -11.61
CA GLU A 260 -0.37 0.22 -12.26
C GLU A 260 0.13 1.40 -13.12
N THR A 261 1.43 1.61 -13.24
CA THR A 261 1.99 2.74 -14.02
C THR A 261 2.96 2.27 -15.10
N THR A 262 3.15 3.10 -16.13
CA THR A 262 4.02 2.77 -17.26
C THR A 262 5.01 3.91 -17.55
N PRO A 263 6.31 3.62 -17.75
CA PRO A 263 6.96 2.31 -17.63
C PRO A 263 7.15 1.91 -16.16
N ALA A 264 6.58 0.76 -15.76
CA ALA A 264 6.45 0.18 -14.39
C ALA A 264 7.41 0.71 -13.30
N HIS A 265 8.23 -0.13 -12.69
CA HIS A 265 9.11 0.23 -11.56
C HIS A 265 10.00 1.49 -11.79
N LEU A 266 10.22 1.87 -13.05
CA LEU A 266 11.00 3.06 -13.41
C LEU A 266 10.27 4.38 -13.11
N SER A 267 8.94 4.41 -13.18
CA SER A 267 8.14 5.62 -12.92
C SER A 267 8.14 6.00 -11.43
N VAL A 268 8.20 5.00 -10.54
CA VAL A 268 7.94 5.15 -9.10
C VAL A 268 8.82 6.19 -8.42
N PRO A 269 10.15 6.26 -8.64
CA PRO A 269 10.97 7.31 -8.03
C PRO A 269 10.54 8.73 -8.44
N PHE A 270 10.10 8.91 -9.70
CA PHE A 270 9.61 10.19 -10.20
C PHE A 270 8.22 10.52 -9.64
N LEU A 271 7.34 9.52 -9.56
CA LEU A 271 6.01 9.68 -8.98
C LEU A 271 6.08 9.98 -7.48
N GLN A 272 6.96 9.31 -6.74
CA GLN A 272 7.22 9.62 -5.32
C GLN A 272 7.68 11.07 -5.15
N GLU A 273 8.60 11.55 -6.00
CA GLU A 273 9.03 12.96 -5.99
C GLU A 273 7.86 13.92 -6.26
N LYS A 274 7.03 13.61 -7.26
CA LYS A 274 5.84 14.39 -7.60
C LYS A 274 4.84 14.43 -6.44
N ILE A 275 4.44 13.27 -5.91
CA ILE A 275 3.47 13.15 -4.82
C ILE A 275 3.96 13.88 -3.58
N LYS A 276 5.24 13.70 -3.21
CA LYS A 276 5.86 14.44 -2.10
C LYS A 276 5.74 15.95 -2.27
N ASN A 277 6.05 16.47 -3.46
CA ASN A 277 6.03 17.91 -3.70
C ASN A 277 4.60 18.48 -3.65
N VAL A 278 3.59 17.75 -4.14
CA VAL A 278 2.18 18.13 -3.98
C VAL A 278 1.77 18.09 -2.51
N CYS A 279 2.09 17.02 -1.77
CA CYS A 279 1.79 16.92 -0.34
C CYS A 279 2.37 18.11 0.44
N ARG A 280 3.63 18.48 0.19
CA ARG A 280 4.29 19.64 0.81
C ARG A 280 3.61 20.96 0.45
N ALA A 281 3.27 21.17 -0.83
CA ALA A 281 2.58 22.39 -1.26
C ALA A 281 1.21 22.57 -0.58
N HIS A 282 0.54 21.46 -0.26
CA HIS A 282 -0.76 21.44 0.40
C HIS A 282 -0.67 21.28 1.94
N ASN A 283 0.55 21.27 2.51
CA ASN A 283 0.80 21.00 3.93
C ASN A 283 0.16 19.69 4.44
N LYS A 284 0.16 18.66 3.60
CA LYS A 284 -0.36 17.33 3.93
C LYS A 284 0.78 16.39 4.30
N PRO A 285 0.65 15.63 5.41
CA PRO A 285 1.63 14.62 5.76
C PRO A 285 1.58 13.47 4.76
N PHE A 286 2.72 12.80 4.58
CA PHE A 286 2.78 11.63 3.71
C PHE A 286 3.60 10.47 4.28
N VAL A 287 3.23 9.27 3.83
CA VAL A 287 3.84 7.99 4.17
C VAL A 287 4.59 7.45 2.95
N VAL A 288 5.85 7.06 3.13
CA VAL A 288 6.54 6.18 2.18
C VAL A 288 6.31 4.73 2.61
N ALA A 289 5.56 3.98 1.80
CA ALA A 289 5.12 2.63 2.15
C ALA A 289 5.60 1.57 1.14
N THR A 290 5.58 0.31 1.62
CA THR A 290 5.90 -0.94 0.90
C THR A 290 7.37 -1.12 0.52
N GLN A 291 7.89 -2.34 0.69
CA GLN A 291 9.22 -2.79 0.30
C GLN A 291 10.38 -1.90 0.79
N VAL A 292 10.26 -1.35 2.00
CA VAL A 292 11.36 -0.55 2.59
C VAL A 292 12.46 -1.48 3.10
N LEU A 293 12.10 -2.60 3.74
CA LEU A 293 13.02 -3.59 4.30
C LEU A 293 12.60 -5.04 3.94
N GLU A 294 12.07 -5.26 2.73
CA GLU A 294 11.44 -6.52 2.28
C GLU A 294 12.29 -7.78 2.59
N SER A 295 13.60 -7.73 2.35
CA SER A 295 14.52 -8.84 2.61
C SER A 295 14.50 -9.28 4.08
N MET A 296 14.18 -8.36 4.99
CA MET A 296 14.15 -8.63 6.42
C MET A 296 12.94 -9.46 6.89
N ILE A 297 12.02 -9.80 5.98
CA ILE A 297 11.03 -10.85 6.23
C ILE A 297 11.73 -12.16 6.59
N THR A 298 12.84 -12.48 5.91
CA THR A 298 13.59 -13.74 6.09
C THR A 298 15.04 -13.55 6.51
N SER A 299 15.57 -12.32 6.47
CA SER A 299 16.93 -11.98 6.86
C SER A 299 16.95 -11.10 8.13
N PRO A 300 17.89 -11.30 9.08
CA PRO A 300 18.03 -10.42 10.23
C PRO A 300 18.66 -9.06 9.88
N VAL A 301 19.15 -8.91 8.65
CA VAL A 301 19.85 -7.70 8.17
C VAL A 301 19.30 -7.26 6.82
N ALA A 302 19.13 -5.94 6.67
CA ALA A 302 18.74 -5.33 5.40
C ALA A 302 19.89 -5.34 4.39
N THR A 303 19.53 -5.31 3.11
CA THR A 303 20.46 -5.05 2.02
C THR A 303 20.91 -3.58 2.02
N ARG A 304 22.04 -3.30 1.36
CA ARG A 304 22.52 -1.91 1.21
C ARG A 304 21.53 -1.04 0.41
N ALA A 305 20.81 -1.64 -0.53
CA ALA A 305 19.81 -0.96 -1.33
C ALA A 305 18.63 -0.49 -0.46
N GLU A 306 18.11 -1.36 0.40
CA GLU A 306 17.02 -1.06 1.35
C GLU A 306 17.45 0.00 2.38
N VAL A 307 18.66 -0.10 2.93
CA VAL A 307 19.20 0.94 3.83
C VAL A 307 19.30 2.30 3.12
N SER A 308 19.71 2.31 1.85
CA SER A 308 19.77 3.55 1.05
C SER A 308 18.39 4.10 0.73
N ASP A 309 17.39 3.25 0.49
CA ASP A 309 16.01 3.64 0.25
C ASP A 309 15.38 4.25 1.52
N LEU A 310 15.55 3.59 2.66
CA LEU A 310 15.14 4.12 3.97
C LEU A 310 15.83 5.46 4.27
N TYR A 311 17.15 5.56 4.05
CA TYR A 311 17.87 6.83 4.20
C TYR A 311 17.29 7.93 3.32
N ARG A 312 16.98 7.63 2.05
CA ARG A 312 16.35 8.60 1.14
C ARG A 312 14.99 9.04 1.69
N ALA A 313 14.13 8.10 2.08
CA ALA A 313 12.79 8.39 2.60
C ALA A 313 12.84 9.31 3.84
N VAL A 314 13.74 9.01 4.78
CA VAL A 314 13.90 9.77 6.03
C VAL A 314 14.61 11.10 5.79
N LYS A 315 15.79 11.09 5.16
CA LYS A 315 16.66 12.29 5.07
C LYS A 315 16.28 13.22 3.93
N THR A 316 16.06 12.67 2.74
CA THR A 316 15.91 13.46 1.51
C THR A 316 14.44 13.82 1.30
N ASP A 317 13.59 12.80 1.37
CA ASP A 317 12.16 12.99 1.20
C ASP A 317 11.52 13.59 2.45
N ARG A 318 12.14 13.44 3.63
CA ARG A 318 11.60 13.91 4.92
C ARG A 318 10.15 13.45 5.09
N ALA A 319 9.92 12.17 4.81
CA ALA A 319 8.61 11.57 5.00
C ALA A 319 8.16 11.75 6.44
N ASP A 320 6.89 12.07 6.65
CA ASP A 320 6.30 12.12 7.99
C ASP A 320 6.27 10.72 8.59
N TYR A 321 6.03 9.73 7.73
CA TYR A 321 6.04 8.33 8.10
C TYR A 321 6.77 7.44 7.10
N VAL A 322 7.40 6.40 7.62
CA VAL A 322 7.87 5.24 6.86
C VAL A 322 7.13 4.01 7.38
N MET A 323 6.74 3.09 6.48
CA MET A 323 5.86 1.98 6.84
C MET A 323 6.46 0.59 6.58
N LEU A 324 6.30 -0.30 7.57
CA LEU A 324 6.52 -1.74 7.42
C LEU A 324 5.22 -2.50 7.16
N SER A 325 5.30 -3.48 6.27
CA SER A 325 4.21 -4.35 5.84
C SER A 325 4.44 -5.79 6.30
N GLY A 326 4.92 -6.67 5.41
CA GLY A 326 5.16 -8.07 5.74
C GLY A 326 6.28 -8.25 6.76
N GLU A 327 7.24 -7.31 6.76
CA GLU A 327 8.42 -7.30 7.63
C GLU A 327 8.05 -7.37 9.11
N SER A 328 7.00 -6.66 9.53
CA SER A 328 6.53 -6.63 10.92
C SER A 328 5.33 -7.55 11.19
N ALA A 329 4.53 -7.85 10.16
CA ALA A 329 3.30 -8.63 10.33
C ALA A 329 3.56 -10.13 10.40
N ILE A 330 4.40 -10.65 9.50
CA ILE A 330 4.66 -12.10 9.34
C ILE A 330 6.15 -12.45 9.31
N GLY A 331 7.03 -11.44 9.24
CA GLY A 331 8.48 -11.62 9.14
C GLY A 331 9.09 -12.28 10.37
N MET A 332 10.27 -12.85 10.19
CA MET A 332 11.03 -13.52 11.26
C MET A 332 11.69 -12.53 12.23
N TYR A 333 11.90 -11.28 11.81
CA TYR A 333 12.71 -10.30 12.56
C TYR A 333 12.00 -8.94 12.78
N PRO A 334 10.75 -8.91 13.25
CA PRO A 334 9.95 -7.67 13.33
C PRO A 334 10.61 -6.59 14.20
N ARG A 335 11.24 -6.97 15.32
CA ARG A 335 11.93 -6.02 16.21
C ARG A 335 13.21 -5.46 15.58
N ASN A 336 13.95 -6.27 14.82
CA ASN A 336 15.15 -5.82 14.12
C ASN A 336 14.81 -4.78 13.04
N CYS A 337 13.72 -4.98 12.30
CA CYS A 337 13.26 -4.00 11.31
C CYS A 337 12.96 -2.64 11.96
N ILE A 338 12.21 -2.65 13.06
CA ILE A 338 11.89 -1.42 13.82
C ILE A 338 13.14 -0.78 14.41
N GLN A 339 14.05 -1.57 14.98
CA GLN A 339 15.33 -1.05 15.49
C GLN A 339 16.11 -0.33 14.39
N LEU A 340 16.28 -0.96 13.22
CA LEU A 340 17.01 -0.37 12.11
C LEU A 340 16.38 0.96 11.64
N MET A 341 15.06 1.02 11.52
CA MET A 341 14.35 2.24 11.15
C MET A 341 14.50 3.33 12.22
N SER A 342 14.36 2.96 13.49
CA SER A 342 14.54 3.87 14.61
C SER A 342 15.96 4.44 14.65
N ASP A 343 16.98 3.60 14.48
CA ASP A 343 18.39 4.00 14.46
C ASP A 343 18.68 4.96 13.30
N MET A 344 18.13 4.69 12.11
CA MET A 344 18.26 5.59 10.95
C MET A 344 17.63 6.96 11.23
N ILE A 345 16.41 6.98 11.77
CA ILE A 345 15.70 8.23 12.13
C ILE A 345 16.51 9.01 13.16
N GLU A 346 17.04 8.35 14.19
CA GLU A 346 17.85 8.99 15.22
C GLU A 346 19.17 9.52 14.65
N MET A 347 19.86 8.73 13.81
CA MET A 347 21.10 9.11 13.16
C MET A 347 20.91 10.34 12.26
N VAL A 348 19.87 10.35 11.42
CA VAL A 348 19.53 11.49 10.58
C VAL A 348 19.20 12.72 11.43
N THR A 349 18.41 12.56 12.48
CA THR A 349 18.01 13.65 13.39
C THR A 349 19.23 14.29 14.07
N LYS A 350 20.21 13.47 14.51
CA LYS A 350 21.46 13.96 15.14
C LYS A 350 22.39 14.67 14.16
N LEU A 351 22.38 14.27 12.89
CA LEU A 351 23.24 14.83 11.84
C LEU A 351 22.62 16.07 11.17
N GLU A 352 21.35 16.39 11.43
CA GLU A 352 20.77 17.65 10.96
C GLU A 352 21.46 18.83 11.65
N PRO A 353 22.07 19.77 10.91
CA PRO A 353 22.67 20.93 11.53
C PRO A 353 21.58 21.74 12.23
N THR A 354 21.73 21.92 13.54
CA THR A 354 20.97 22.90 14.31
C THR A 354 21.34 24.29 13.79
N SER A 355 20.55 24.80 12.83
CA SER A 355 20.63 26.16 12.26
C SER A 355 22.05 26.75 12.15
N VAL A 356 22.75 26.46 11.04
CA VAL A 356 23.92 27.28 10.67
C VAL A 356 23.38 28.64 10.20
N ASN A 357 23.46 29.65 11.05
CA ASN A 357 23.40 31.06 10.64
C ASN A 357 24.63 31.35 9.76
N ILE A 358 24.55 31.03 8.47
CA ILE A 358 25.52 31.54 7.50
C ILE A 358 25.15 32.99 7.22
N ALA A 359 25.62 33.90 8.08
CA ALA A 359 25.68 35.31 7.74
C ALA A 359 26.72 35.48 6.63
N VAL A 360 26.28 35.42 5.37
CA VAL A 360 27.12 35.80 4.23
C VAL A 360 27.29 37.31 4.28
N SER A 361 28.39 37.80 4.86
CA SER A 361 28.77 39.20 4.71
C SER A 361 29.29 39.39 3.28
N VAL A 362 28.44 39.88 2.39
CA VAL A 362 28.87 40.42 1.11
C VAL A 362 29.56 41.76 1.40
N LYS A 363 30.90 41.76 1.51
CA LYS A 363 31.67 43.00 1.41
C LYS A 363 31.76 43.36 -0.07
N GLU A 364 30.93 44.30 -0.49
CA GLU A 364 31.11 45.01 -1.75
C GLU A 364 32.50 45.66 -1.74
N LYS A 365 33.40 45.16 -2.59
CA LYS A 365 34.56 45.93 -3.01
C LYS A 365 34.07 46.94 -4.04
N VAL A 366 33.86 48.17 -3.57
CA VAL A 366 33.77 49.35 -4.43
C VAL A 366 35.07 49.46 -5.21
N ILE A 367 34.96 49.40 -6.53
CA ILE A 367 36.01 49.76 -7.47
C ILE A 367 36.00 51.30 -7.58
N ALA A 368 37.15 51.92 -7.32
CA ALA A 368 37.52 53.22 -7.85
C ALA A 368 38.96 53.12 -8.36
#